data_AF-A0A2U2C1H6-F1
#
_entry.id   AF-A0A2U2C1H6-F1
#
_cell.length_a   1.000
_cell.length_b   1.000
_cell.length_c   1.000
_cell.angle_alpha   90.00
_cell.angle_beta   90.00
_cell.angle_gamma   90.00
#
_symmetry.space_group_name_H-M   'P 1'
#
loop_
_entity.id
_entity.type
_entity.pdbx_description
1 polymer ?
#
loop_
_entity_poly.entity_id
_entity_poly.type
_entity_poly.pdbx_seq_one_letter_code
_entity_poly.pdbx_strand_id
1 'polypeptide(L)'
;MKINTNIQQFSSLSGIKVTQSLNTSQNKNSEAVNININTNTLNSLSLLSSLDEETFIKSNNNFISDDEKAVRNRLEEVYSKVTKENKKFANPEQHIRDKYFSQASPYYIEGLSKTEREVAYRHEIDYFNYGKIRNLNFIDPNLKDLNSMNVIVESAEKKAFNRDMVNEQFQQLLDKYGIEIPKDTNISFTIDPYDYKVSVSGIEDKSLASLLEDALNTGNNSRELFSHISLSRSSYIDDSIQFSKDKSMKHSVYHTVKELTGYDLRDLENVDGKFITEDGTDVMELLRIGVMNSKNIPEEYKGIAFDGYSANLSELAKKGFETVPDMVLSIEYKNGSFYDVGQSENFGTGKTKWIDELKASKSQTLGEAFKNYRQDSVNLEDKQDIIKDALNLNTLTLDGLKSEAKGLFEEYGTSDMELIKLILMQKYLMGKEDSQADKEFYKLLKEWENHKFQEV
;
A
#
# COMPACT_ATOMS: atom_id res chain seq x y z
N MET A 1 27.10 -20.25 -62.99
CA MET A 1 26.02 -20.05 -62.01
C MET A 1 26.69 -19.65 -60.70
N LYS A 2 26.56 -18.40 -60.26
CA LYS A 2 27.09 -17.97 -58.95
C LYS A 2 26.15 -18.52 -57.88
N ILE A 3 26.60 -19.53 -57.14
CA ILE A 3 25.85 -20.06 -56.00
C ILE A 3 26.14 -19.13 -54.82
N ASN A 4 25.12 -18.43 -54.36
CA ASN A 4 25.20 -17.52 -53.22
C ASN A 4 24.97 -18.35 -51.95
N THR A 5 26.03 -18.71 -51.24
CA THR A 5 25.93 -19.38 -49.93
C THR A 5 25.84 -18.31 -48.85
N ASN A 6 24.62 -17.95 -48.45
CA ASN A 6 24.41 -17.13 -47.25
C ASN A 6 24.76 -17.98 -46.02
N ILE A 7 25.90 -17.68 -45.40
CA ILE A 7 26.26 -18.18 -44.08
C ILE A 7 25.73 -17.16 -43.07
N GLN A 8 24.66 -17.51 -42.34
CA GLN A 8 24.23 -16.72 -41.19
C GLN A 8 25.06 -17.11 -39.96
N GLN A 9 25.67 -16.10 -39.34
CA GLN A 9 26.38 -16.20 -38.08
C GLN A 9 25.48 -15.63 -36.98
N PHE A 10 25.25 -16.42 -35.93
CA PHE A 10 24.55 -15.97 -34.74
C PHE A 10 25.53 -15.91 -33.58
N SER A 11 25.50 -14.84 -32.80
CA SER A 11 26.22 -14.73 -31.54
C SER A 11 25.21 -14.71 -30.40
N SER A 12 25.29 -15.67 -29.49
CA SER A 12 24.65 -15.55 -28.17
C SER A 12 25.44 -14.58 -27.29
N LEU A 13 24.78 -13.94 -26.32
CA LEU A 13 25.43 -13.09 -25.30
C LEU A 13 26.44 -13.87 -24.45
N SER A 14 26.36 -15.21 -24.45
CA SER A 14 27.28 -16.16 -23.83
C SER A 14 28.49 -16.56 -24.69
N GLY A 15 28.73 -15.90 -25.84
CA GLY A 15 29.96 -16.02 -26.61
C GLY A 15 30.05 -17.23 -27.55
N ILE A 16 28.97 -17.98 -27.76
CA ILE A 16 28.95 -19.10 -28.71
C ILE A 16 28.59 -18.56 -30.10
N LYS A 17 29.56 -18.65 -31.03
CA LYS A 17 29.33 -18.39 -32.46
C LYS A 17 28.72 -19.64 -33.10
N VAL A 18 27.48 -19.54 -33.58
CA VAL A 18 26.82 -20.61 -34.32
C VAL A 18 26.81 -20.25 -35.81
N THR A 19 27.38 -21.12 -36.66
CA THR A 19 27.36 -21.01 -38.12
C THR A 19 26.44 -22.06 -38.75
N GLN A 20 25.56 -21.62 -39.63
CA GLN A 20 24.71 -22.50 -40.43
C GLN A 20 25.52 -23.23 -41.52
N SER A 21 25.44 -24.56 -41.58
CA SER A 21 25.78 -25.32 -42.79
C SER A 21 24.52 -25.97 -43.33
N LEU A 22 24.06 -25.52 -44.50
CA LEU A 22 23.07 -26.24 -45.29
C LEU A 22 23.80 -27.38 -45.98
N ASN A 23 23.42 -28.62 -45.65
CA ASN A 23 24.00 -29.84 -46.18
C ASN A 23 24.27 -29.77 -47.69
N THR A 24 25.54 -29.57 -48.05
CA THR A 24 26.13 -30.10 -49.27
C THR A 24 27.47 -30.70 -48.91
N SER A 25 27.58 -32.01 -49.11
CA SER A 25 28.78 -32.79 -48.81
C SER A 25 29.96 -32.30 -49.65
N GLN A 26 30.87 -31.54 -49.04
CA GLN A 26 32.27 -31.51 -49.46
C GLN A 26 33.19 -31.53 -48.25
N ASN A 27 33.91 -32.65 -48.14
CA ASN A 27 35.04 -32.89 -47.26
C ASN A 27 36.00 -31.69 -47.21
N LYS A 28 36.21 -31.11 -46.02
CA LYS A 28 37.51 -30.58 -45.58
C LYS A 28 37.50 -30.34 -44.08
N ASN A 29 38.59 -30.78 -43.45
CA ASN A 29 38.86 -30.79 -42.01
C ASN A 29 38.64 -29.42 -41.34
N SER A 30 37.57 -29.32 -40.58
CA SER A 30 37.52 -28.65 -39.28
C SER A 30 36.63 -29.52 -38.40
N GLU A 31 36.97 -29.70 -37.13
CA GLU A 31 36.07 -30.34 -36.16
C GLU A 31 34.84 -29.43 -35.99
N ALA A 32 33.88 -29.54 -36.91
CA ALA A 32 32.58 -28.92 -36.78
C ALA A 32 31.85 -29.68 -35.67
N VAL A 33 31.76 -29.06 -34.50
CA VAL A 33 30.84 -29.50 -33.44
C VAL A 33 29.43 -29.40 -34.02
N ASN A 34 28.87 -30.52 -34.47
CA ASN A 34 27.48 -30.60 -34.88
C ASN A 34 26.60 -30.49 -33.62
N ILE A 35 26.21 -29.28 -33.27
CA ILE A 35 25.22 -29.03 -32.22
C ILE A 35 23.85 -29.32 -32.84
N ASN A 36 23.24 -30.42 -32.43
CA ASN A 36 21.88 -30.78 -32.83
C ASN A 36 20.88 -29.89 -32.07
N ILE A 37 20.74 -28.63 -32.50
CA ILE A 37 19.76 -27.69 -31.97
C ILE A 37 18.43 -27.97 -32.67
N ASN A 38 17.37 -28.23 -31.90
CA ASN A 38 16.05 -28.44 -32.49
C ASN A 38 15.54 -27.15 -33.17
N THR A 39 14.65 -27.30 -34.16
CA THR A 39 14.15 -26.17 -34.96
C THR A 39 13.43 -25.11 -34.12
N ASN A 40 12.75 -25.51 -33.05
CA ASN A 40 12.01 -24.59 -32.18
C ASN A 40 12.97 -23.69 -31.41
N THR A 41 14.01 -24.25 -30.81
CA THR A 41 15.07 -23.50 -30.13
C THR A 41 15.75 -22.50 -31.07
N LEU A 42 16.01 -22.90 -32.32
CA LEU A 42 16.60 -22.00 -33.31
C LEU A 42 15.66 -20.82 -33.65
N ASN A 43 14.36 -21.09 -33.79
CA ASN A 43 13.37 -20.06 -34.04
C ASN A 43 13.29 -19.07 -32.87
N SER A 44 13.26 -19.56 -31.63
CA SER A 44 13.26 -18.70 -30.42
C SER A 44 14.52 -17.84 -30.33
N LEU A 45 15.70 -18.41 -30.60
CA LEU A 45 16.96 -17.64 -30.64
C LEU A 45 16.93 -16.56 -31.72
N SER A 46 16.38 -16.88 -32.89
CA SER A 46 16.20 -15.88 -33.97
C SER A 46 15.28 -14.75 -33.50
N LEU A 47 14.16 -15.06 -32.84
CA LEU A 47 13.23 -14.05 -32.30
C LEU A 47 13.91 -13.17 -31.25
N LEU A 48 14.60 -13.78 -30.26
CA LEU A 48 15.35 -13.06 -29.23
C LEU A 48 16.40 -12.10 -29.81
N SER A 49 17.07 -12.50 -30.89
CA SER A 49 18.09 -11.65 -31.55
C SER A 49 17.51 -10.54 -32.44
N SER A 50 16.22 -10.61 -32.78
CA SER A 50 15.60 -9.75 -33.81
C SER A 50 14.55 -8.79 -33.29
N LEU A 51 13.94 -9.09 -32.14
CA LEU A 51 12.91 -8.26 -31.52
C LEU A 51 13.54 -7.28 -30.53
N ASP A 52 12.95 -6.09 -30.45
CA ASP A 52 13.33 -5.10 -29.44
C ASP A 52 13.11 -5.67 -28.02
N GLU A 53 14.03 -5.32 -27.12
CA GLU A 53 13.91 -5.61 -25.70
C GLU A 53 12.69 -4.90 -25.12
N GLU A 54 11.80 -5.66 -24.49
CA GLU A 54 10.56 -5.15 -23.92
C GLU A 54 10.31 -5.78 -22.55
N THR A 55 9.81 -4.96 -21.62
CA THR A 55 9.46 -5.42 -20.27
C THR A 55 7.99 -5.83 -20.23
N PHE A 56 7.73 -7.12 -20.04
CA PHE A 56 6.40 -7.72 -19.89
C PHE A 56 5.96 -7.79 -18.44
N ILE A 57 6.85 -8.31 -17.58
CA ILE A 57 6.57 -8.54 -16.18
C ILE A 57 6.48 -7.19 -15.46
N LYS A 58 5.43 -7.04 -14.64
CA LYS A 58 5.24 -5.91 -13.74
C LYS A 58 5.01 -6.42 -12.33
N SER A 59 5.93 -6.09 -11.44
CA SER A 59 5.90 -6.49 -10.04
C SER A 59 4.72 -5.95 -9.24
N ASN A 60 4.15 -4.81 -9.67
CA ASN A 60 3.02 -4.18 -9.03
C ASN A 60 1.97 -3.77 -10.08
N ASN A 61 0.80 -4.39 -10.00
CA ASN A 61 -0.32 -4.18 -10.91
C ASN A 61 -1.44 -3.40 -10.20
N ASN A 62 -2.38 -2.85 -10.99
CA ASN A 62 -3.45 -1.98 -10.50
C ASN A 62 -4.58 -2.77 -9.82
N PHE A 63 -4.26 -3.37 -8.67
CA PHE A 63 -5.22 -4.08 -7.85
C PHE A 63 -6.27 -3.11 -7.28
N ILE A 64 -7.54 -3.53 -7.35
CA ILE A 64 -8.68 -2.90 -6.67
C ILE A 64 -9.44 -4.05 -6.01
N SER A 65 -9.64 -3.98 -4.69
CA SER A 65 -10.35 -5.01 -3.94
C SER A 65 -11.82 -5.08 -4.35
N ASP A 66 -12.45 -6.24 -4.20
CA ASP A 66 -13.87 -6.38 -4.51
C ASP A 66 -14.76 -5.57 -3.55
N ASP A 67 -14.31 -5.37 -2.31
CA ASP A 67 -14.98 -4.50 -1.35
C ASP A 67 -14.89 -3.03 -1.78
N GLU A 68 -13.74 -2.56 -2.28
CA GLU A 68 -13.62 -1.21 -2.85
C GLU A 68 -14.50 -1.04 -4.10
N LYS A 69 -14.54 -2.04 -5.00
CA LYS A 69 -15.44 -2.02 -6.17
C LYS A 69 -16.90 -1.95 -5.73
N ALA A 70 -17.31 -2.73 -4.73
CA ALA A 70 -18.66 -2.74 -4.20
C ALA A 70 -19.06 -1.36 -3.65
N VAL A 71 -18.17 -0.71 -2.89
CA VAL A 71 -18.37 0.66 -2.40
C VAL A 71 -18.56 1.64 -3.56
N ARG A 72 -17.64 1.64 -4.54
CA ARG A 72 -17.70 2.55 -5.69
C ARG A 72 -19.01 2.37 -6.48
N ASN A 73 -19.39 1.13 -6.74
CA ASN A 73 -20.62 0.82 -7.48
C ASN A 73 -21.87 1.26 -6.71
N ARG A 74 -21.94 1.01 -5.39
CA ARG A 74 -23.08 1.43 -4.56
C ARG A 74 -23.24 2.95 -4.56
N LEU A 75 -22.15 3.69 -4.40
CA LEU A 75 -22.22 5.15 -4.40
C LEU A 75 -22.56 5.71 -5.79
N GLU A 76 -22.02 5.13 -6.86
CA GLU A 76 -22.37 5.49 -8.23
C GLU A 76 -23.87 5.29 -8.50
N GLU A 77 -24.42 4.15 -8.10
CA GLU A 77 -25.85 3.84 -8.24
C GLU A 77 -26.72 4.85 -7.48
N VAL A 78 -26.42 5.09 -6.19
CA VAL A 78 -27.18 6.01 -5.34
C VAL A 78 -27.10 7.43 -5.89
N TYR A 79 -25.89 7.95 -6.09
CA TYR A 79 -25.68 9.35 -6.39
C TYR A 79 -26.03 9.74 -7.83
N SER A 80 -25.91 8.81 -8.78
CA SER A 80 -26.42 9.03 -10.14
C SER A 80 -27.94 9.19 -10.19
N LYS A 81 -28.67 8.42 -9.36
CA LYS A 81 -30.13 8.48 -9.28
C LYS A 81 -30.62 9.76 -8.60
N VAL A 82 -30.13 10.06 -7.40
CA VAL A 82 -30.57 11.26 -6.67
C VAL A 82 -30.18 12.55 -7.40
N THR A 83 -29.04 12.57 -8.11
CA THR A 83 -28.65 13.72 -8.94
C THR A 83 -29.65 14.01 -10.05
N LYS A 84 -30.24 12.98 -10.67
CA LYS A 84 -31.30 13.16 -11.68
C LYS A 84 -32.57 13.76 -11.06
N GLU A 85 -32.90 13.39 -9.83
CA GLU A 85 -34.04 13.94 -9.10
C GLU A 85 -33.78 15.39 -8.66
N ASN A 86 -32.61 15.70 -8.09
CA ASN A 86 -32.26 17.05 -7.64
C ASN A 86 -32.33 18.07 -8.78
N LYS A 87 -31.96 17.68 -10.01
CA LYS A 87 -32.03 18.54 -11.20
C LYS A 87 -33.44 18.98 -11.59
N LYS A 88 -34.49 18.37 -11.02
CA LYS A 88 -35.90 18.77 -11.25
C LYS A 88 -36.33 19.96 -10.38
N PHE A 89 -35.56 20.30 -9.35
CA PHE A 89 -35.86 21.41 -8.44
C PHE A 89 -35.38 22.75 -9.01
N ALA A 90 -36.08 23.83 -8.68
CA ALA A 90 -35.73 25.18 -9.15
C ALA A 90 -34.34 25.64 -8.64
N ASN A 91 -33.94 25.21 -7.44
CA ASN A 91 -32.60 25.40 -6.90
C ASN A 91 -32.05 24.06 -6.37
N PRO A 92 -31.38 23.26 -7.23
CA PRO A 92 -30.90 21.93 -6.86
C PRO A 92 -29.90 21.92 -5.70
N GLU A 93 -28.98 22.89 -5.63
CA GLU A 93 -27.97 22.95 -4.57
C GLU A 93 -28.60 23.24 -3.20
N GLN A 94 -29.53 24.20 -3.16
CA GLN A 94 -30.28 24.48 -1.94
C GLN A 94 -31.13 23.28 -1.53
N HIS A 95 -31.80 22.62 -2.50
CA HIS A 95 -32.54 21.40 -2.24
C HIS A 95 -31.63 20.32 -1.61
N ILE A 96 -30.43 20.08 -2.16
CA ILE A 96 -29.46 19.14 -1.60
C ILE A 96 -29.09 19.53 -0.17
N ARG A 97 -28.78 20.81 0.09
CA ARG A 97 -28.44 21.31 1.43
C ARG A 97 -29.58 21.10 2.42
N ASP A 98 -30.81 21.34 2.00
CA ASP A 98 -32.00 21.23 2.86
C ASP A 98 -32.25 19.79 3.32
N LYS A 99 -31.99 18.79 2.46
CA LYS A 99 -32.11 17.37 2.84
C LYS A 99 -31.26 16.98 4.05
N TYR A 100 -30.08 17.57 4.19
CA TYR A 100 -29.13 17.17 5.23
C TYR A 100 -29.14 18.12 6.43
N PHE A 101 -29.43 19.41 6.24
CA PHE A 101 -29.21 20.44 7.27
C PHE A 101 -30.44 21.29 7.64
N SER A 102 -31.59 21.10 7.01
CA SER A 102 -32.79 21.89 7.31
C SER A 102 -33.91 21.00 7.85
N GLN A 103 -34.03 20.91 9.18
CA GLN A 103 -35.08 20.10 9.84
C GLN A 103 -36.51 20.53 9.48
N ALA A 104 -36.70 21.79 9.08
CA ALA A 104 -38.00 22.30 8.62
C ALA A 104 -38.34 21.90 7.17
N SER A 105 -37.38 21.34 6.42
CA SER A 105 -37.60 20.92 5.04
C SER A 105 -38.44 19.66 4.97
N PRO A 106 -39.44 19.56 4.08
CA PRO A 106 -40.17 18.32 3.84
C PRO A 106 -39.30 17.21 3.23
N TYR A 107 -38.07 17.53 2.81
CA TYR A 107 -37.10 16.59 2.26
C TYR A 107 -35.99 16.23 3.25
N TYR A 108 -36.08 16.70 4.50
CA TYR A 108 -35.08 16.41 5.53
C TYR A 108 -34.94 14.90 5.76
N ILE A 109 -33.72 14.40 5.72
CA ILE A 109 -33.41 12.99 5.96
C ILE A 109 -33.21 12.81 7.47
N GLU A 110 -34.10 12.06 8.11
CA GLU A 110 -34.02 11.72 9.54
C GLU A 110 -33.06 10.55 9.81
N GLY A 111 -32.67 10.37 11.08
CA GLY A 111 -31.90 9.19 11.52
C GLY A 111 -30.41 9.17 11.16
N LEU A 112 -29.88 10.24 10.55
CA LEU A 112 -28.44 10.40 10.28
C LEU A 112 -27.75 11.20 11.39
N SER A 113 -26.55 10.77 11.77
CA SER A 113 -25.65 11.56 12.62
C SER A 113 -25.07 12.76 11.87
N LYS A 114 -24.47 13.71 12.61
CA LYS A 114 -23.82 14.89 12.03
C LYS A 114 -22.76 14.52 10.99
N THR A 115 -21.90 13.55 11.31
CA THR A 115 -20.87 13.07 10.38
C THR A 115 -21.47 12.41 9.14
N GLU A 116 -22.52 11.60 9.30
CA GLU A 116 -23.20 10.96 8.17
C GLU A 116 -23.85 12.00 7.24
N ARG A 117 -24.43 13.07 7.81
CA ARG A 117 -25.01 14.19 7.05
C ARG A 117 -23.95 14.92 6.24
N GLU A 118 -22.84 15.28 6.87
CA GLU A 118 -21.74 15.98 6.19
C GLU A 118 -21.15 15.15 5.05
N VAL A 119 -20.94 13.85 5.28
CA VAL A 119 -20.41 12.93 4.27
C VAL A 119 -21.38 12.75 3.11
N ALA A 120 -22.65 12.43 3.40
CA ALA A 120 -23.65 12.20 2.37
C ALA A 120 -23.91 13.47 1.54
N TYR A 121 -23.98 14.63 2.20
CA TYR A 121 -24.06 15.93 1.52
C TYR A 121 -22.86 16.16 0.59
N ARG A 122 -21.64 15.91 1.07
CA ARG A 122 -20.42 16.11 0.28
C ARG A 122 -20.36 15.20 -0.93
N HIS A 123 -20.69 13.92 -0.78
CA HIS A 123 -20.73 13.01 -1.92
C HIS A 123 -21.80 13.41 -2.93
N GLU A 124 -22.98 13.80 -2.45
CA GLU A 124 -24.07 14.21 -3.33
C GLU A 124 -23.73 15.48 -4.11
N ILE A 125 -23.17 16.50 -3.46
CA ILE A 125 -22.80 17.75 -4.12
C ILE A 125 -21.61 17.55 -5.07
N ASP A 126 -20.63 16.70 -4.72
CA ASP A 126 -19.54 16.33 -5.63
C ASP A 126 -20.10 15.65 -6.89
N TYR A 127 -20.99 14.67 -6.72
CA TYR A 127 -21.59 13.98 -7.86
C TYR A 127 -22.45 14.94 -8.70
N PHE A 128 -23.24 15.82 -8.07
CA PHE A 128 -24.04 16.82 -8.77
C PHE A 128 -23.18 17.74 -9.65
N ASN A 129 -22.04 18.21 -9.12
CA ASN A 129 -21.15 19.16 -9.81
C ASN A 129 -20.25 18.51 -10.85
N TYR A 130 -19.76 17.29 -10.60
CA TYR A 130 -18.69 16.68 -11.40
C TYR A 130 -19.08 15.39 -12.10
N GLY A 131 -20.28 14.86 -11.85
CA GLY A 131 -20.73 13.55 -12.34
C GLY A 131 -19.95 12.37 -11.75
N LYS A 132 -19.19 12.59 -10.68
CA LYS A 132 -18.43 11.56 -9.96
C LYS A 132 -18.09 12.03 -8.55
N ILE A 133 -17.91 11.09 -7.63
CA ILE A 133 -17.36 11.37 -6.31
C ILE A 133 -15.84 11.51 -6.40
N ARG A 134 -15.30 12.63 -5.93
CA ARG A 134 -13.85 12.90 -5.99
C ARG A 134 -13.11 12.36 -4.76
N ASN A 135 -13.75 12.42 -3.59
CA ASN A 135 -13.17 12.00 -2.33
C ASN A 135 -14.12 11.01 -1.65
N LEU A 136 -13.82 9.72 -1.79
CA LEU A 136 -14.58 8.65 -1.14
C LEU A 136 -14.45 8.72 0.39
N ASN A 137 -15.58 8.53 1.08
CA ASN A 137 -15.62 8.40 2.53
C ASN A 137 -16.52 7.23 2.93
N PHE A 138 -15.95 6.25 3.63
CA PHE A 138 -16.62 5.01 4.01
C PHE A 138 -17.65 5.17 5.14
N ILE A 139 -17.76 6.36 5.74
CA ILE A 139 -18.81 6.71 6.72
C ILE A 139 -20.14 7.04 6.04
N ASP A 140 -20.20 7.11 4.71
CA ASP A 140 -21.45 7.33 3.98
C ASP A 140 -22.56 6.37 4.48
N PRO A 141 -23.75 6.89 4.81
CA PRO A 141 -24.83 6.07 5.36
C PRO A 141 -25.34 4.99 4.39
N ASN A 142 -25.13 5.15 3.07
CA ASN A 142 -25.52 4.18 2.04
C ASN A 142 -24.60 2.95 1.95
N LEU A 143 -23.52 2.92 2.73
CA LEU A 143 -22.50 1.87 2.71
C LEU A 143 -22.51 0.98 3.96
N LYS A 144 -23.37 1.24 4.95
CA LYS A 144 -23.35 0.59 6.27
C LYS A 144 -23.36 -0.94 6.20
N ASP A 145 -24.10 -1.50 5.24
CA ASP A 145 -24.30 -2.93 5.05
C ASP A 145 -23.15 -3.62 4.29
N LEU A 146 -22.27 -2.86 3.64
CA LEU A 146 -21.16 -3.44 2.89
C LEU A 146 -20.05 -3.90 3.81
N ASN A 147 -19.27 -4.88 3.35
CA ASN A 147 -18.07 -5.34 4.06
C ASN A 147 -17.07 -4.21 4.25
N SER A 148 -16.47 -4.15 5.43
CA SER A 148 -15.34 -3.27 5.67
C SER A 148 -14.06 -3.86 5.10
N MET A 149 -13.23 -3.00 4.51
CA MET A 149 -11.90 -3.40 4.05
C MET A 149 -10.98 -3.65 5.25
N ASN A 150 -10.24 -4.75 5.21
CA ASN A 150 -9.21 -5.06 6.19
C ASN A 150 -7.83 -4.99 5.53
N VAL A 151 -6.95 -4.11 6.02
CA VAL A 151 -5.63 -3.85 5.42
C VAL A 151 -4.78 -5.12 5.28
N ILE A 152 -4.88 -6.07 6.20
CA ILE A 152 -4.12 -7.33 6.14
C ILE A 152 -4.68 -8.21 5.02
N VAL A 153 -6.01 -8.35 4.96
CA VAL A 153 -6.68 -9.12 3.90
C VAL A 153 -6.39 -8.52 2.53
N GLU A 154 -6.56 -7.21 2.37
CA GLU A 154 -6.29 -6.51 1.10
C GLU A 154 -4.83 -6.63 0.67
N SER A 155 -3.89 -6.60 1.61
CA SER A 155 -2.48 -6.83 1.30
C SER A 155 -2.25 -8.23 0.74
N ALA A 156 -2.89 -9.25 1.31
CA ALA A 156 -2.81 -10.62 0.83
C ALA A 156 -3.49 -10.81 -0.53
N GLU A 157 -4.70 -10.29 -0.71
CA GLU A 157 -5.43 -10.31 -1.99
C GLU A 157 -4.64 -9.60 -3.10
N LYS A 158 -4.03 -8.44 -2.80
CA LYS A 158 -3.18 -7.72 -3.73
C LYS A 158 -1.98 -8.55 -4.19
N LYS A 159 -1.33 -9.27 -3.28
CA LYS A 159 -0.19 -10.14 -3.60
C LYS A 159 -0.62 -11.32 -4.46
N ALA A 160 -1.76 -11.96 -4.14
CA ALA A 160 -2.34 -13.01 -4.97
C ALA A 160 -2.68 -12.51 -6.38
N PHE A 161 -3.34 -11.36 -6.49
CA PHE A 161 -3.64 -10.72 -7.77
C PHE A 161 -2.37 -10.42 -8.58
N ASN A 162 -1.35 -9.82 -7.95
CA ASN A 162 -0.08 -9.56 -8.60
C ASN A 162 0.61 -10.85 -9.07
N ARG A 163 0.51 -11.94 -8.29
CA ARG A 163 1.04 -13.25 -8.69
C ARG A 163 0.37 -13.77 -9.96
N ASP A 164 -0.96 -13.69 -10.04
CA ASP A 164 -1.71 -14.11 -11.23
C ASP A 164 -1.35 -13.25 -12.45
N MET A 165 -1.28 -11.93 -12.29
CA MET A 165 -0.86 -11.03 -13.38
C MET A 165 0.57 -11.31 -13.85
N VAL A 166 1.50 -11.58 -12.94
CA VAL A 166 2.89 -11.94 -13.29
C VAL A 166 2.95 -13.29 -14.00
N ASN A 167 2.12 -14.26 -13.61
CA ASN A 167 2.01 -15.54 -14.33
C ASN A 167 1.56 -15.32 -15.79
N GLU A 168 0.53 -14.49 -16.01
CA GLU A 168 0.04 -14.15 -17.35
C GLU A 168 1.10 -13.39 -18.18
N GLN A 169 1.76 -12.40 -17.58
CA GLN A 169 2.82 -11.61 -18.24
C GLN A 169 4.02 -12.48 -18.60
N PHE A 170 4.40 -13.42 -17.73
CA PHE A 170 5.44 -14.38 -18.03
C PHE A 170 5.02 -15.30 -19.19
N GLN A 171 3.77 -15.76 -19.23
CA GLN A 171 3.29 -16.53 -20.38
C GLN A 171 3.34 -15.71 -21.68
N GLN A 172 2.95 -14.43 -21.65
CA GLN A 172 3.06 -13.54 -22.82
C GLN A 172 4.51 -13.38 -23.30
N LEU A 173 5.47 -13.29 -22.37
CA LEU A 173 6.90 -13.26 -22.67
C LEU A 173 7.33 -14.56 -23.39
N LEU A 174 6.93 -15.72 -22.86
CA LEU A 174 7.23 -17.01 -23.47
C LEU A 174 6.61 -17.13 -24.87
N ASP A 175 5.35 -16.74 -25.02
CA ASP A 175 4.62 -16.77 -26.30
C ASP A 175 5.29 -15.87 -27.35
N LYS A 176 5.76 -14.68 -26.97
CA LYS A 176 6.48 -13.75 -27.86
C LYS A 176 7.73 -14.38 -28.46
N TYR A 177 8.44 -15.20 -27.70
CA TYR A 177 9.67 -15.87 -28.15
C TYR A 177 9.45 -17.33 -28.55
N GLY A 178 8.20 -17.81 -28.60
CA GLY A 178 7.86 -19.18 -28.98
C GLY A 178 8.47 -20.23 -28.06
N ILE A 179 8.61 -19.92 -26.77
CA ILE A 179 9.19 -20.82 -25.78
C ILE A 179 8.08 -21.64 -25.13
N GLU A 180 8.18 -22.96 -25.22
CA GLU A 180 7.23 -23.88 -24.58
C GLU A 180 7.90 -24.59 -23.41
N ILE A 181 7.25 -24.56 -22.24
CA ILE A 181 7.67 -25.32 -21.06
C ILE A 181 6.88 -26.63 -21.01
N PRO A 182 7.55 -27.80 -20.99
CA PRO A 182 6.85 -29.07 -20.89
C PRO A 182 6.02 -29.15 -19.60
N LYS A 183 4.85 -29.78 -19.69
CA LYS A 183 3.97 -29.99 -18.55
C LYS A 183 4.70 -30.75 -17.42
N ASP A 184 4.38 -30.40 -16.19
CA ASP A 184 4.88 -30.99 -14.95
C ASP A 184 6.40 -30.82 -14.72
N THR A 185 7.05 -29.97 -15.51
CA THR A 185 8.43 -29.50 -15.27
C THR A 185 8.45 -28.60 -14.03
N ASN A 186 9.35 -28.89 -13.09
CA ASN A 186 9.62 -28.00 -11.97
C ASN A 186 10.85 -27.15 -12.32
N ILE A 187 10.74 -25.84 -12.22
CA ILE A 187 11.80 -24.90 -12.57
C ILE A 187 12.06 -23.99 -11.38
N SER A 188 13.32 -23.82 -10.98
CA SER A 188 13.72 -22.77 -10.05
C SER A 188 14.42 -21.66 -10.82
N PHE A 189 13.89 -20.45 -10.70
CA PHE A 189 14.51 -19.22 -11.16
C PHE A 189 15.22 -18.56 -9.99
N THR A 190 16.54 -18.36 -10.12
CA THR A 190 17.37 -17.72 -9.10
C THR A 190 17.94 -16.44 -9.67
N ILE A 191 17.81 -15.32 -8.97
CA ILE A 191 18.13 -13.98 -9.48
C ILE A 191 19.25 -13.38 -8.64
N ASP A 192 20.32 -12.96 -9.32
CA ASP A 192 21.43 -12.22 -8.71
C ASP A 192 20.94 -10.84 -8.23
N PRO A 193 21.25 -10.42 -7.00
CA PRO A 193 20.73 -9.17 -6.46
C PRO A 193 21.38 -7.91 -7.05
N TYR A 194 22.47 -8.02 -7.79
CA TYR A 194 23.31 -6.90 -8.22
C TYR A 194 23.09 -6.54 -9.68
N ASP A 195 23.12 -7.52 -10.58
CA ASP A 195 22.85 -7.31 -12.01
C ASP A 195 21.45 -7.81 -12.44
N TYR A 196 20.70 -8.40 -11.51
CA TYR A 196 19.38 -8.97 -11.75
C TYR A 196 19.37 -10.08 -12.81
N LYS A 197 20.51 -10.70 -13.12
CA LYS A 197 20.51 -11.84 -14.04
C LYS A 197 19.85 -13.04 -13.40
N VAL A 198 19.00 -13.70 -14.18
CA VAL A 198 18.40 -14.96 -13.79
C VAL A 198 19.29 -16.14 -14.18
N SER A 199 19.32 -17.15 -13.32
CA SER A 199 19.82 -18.49 -13.58
C SER A 199 18.68 -19.50 -13.42
N VAL A 200 18.60 -20.47 -14.32
CA VAL A 200 17.53 -21.47 -14.36
C VAL A 200 18.05 -22.84 -13.95
N SER A 201 17.35 -23.50 -13.03
CA SER A 201 17.66 -24.85 -12.57
C SER A 201 16.40 -25.71 -12.43
N GLY A 202 16.58 -27.01 -12.18
CA GLY A 202 15.48 -27.98 -12.08
C GLY A 202 15.07 -28.63 -13.42
N ILE A 203 15.70 -28.23 -14.54
CA ILE A 203 15.41 -28.78 -15.87
C ILE A 203 16.67 -29.42 -16.49
N GLU A 204 16.49 -30.57 -17.15
CA GLU A 204 17.60 -31.28 -17.81
C GLU A 204 17.94 -30.68 -19.18
N ASP A 205 16.95 -30.10 -19.86
CA ASP A 205 17.12 -29.45 -21.16
C ASP A 205 17.86 -28.11 -20.99
N LYS A 206 19.17 -28.16 -21.18
CA LYS A 206 20.04 -26.97 -21.11
C LYS A 206 19.69 -25.91 -22.15
N SER A 207 19.16 -26.30 -23.31
CA SER A 207 18.77 -25.35 -24.35
C SER A 207 17.52 -24.59 -23.93
N LEU A 208 16.54 -25.27 -23.35
CA LEU A 208 15.37 -24.62 -22.76
C LEU A 208 15.79 -23.71 -21.59
N ALA A 209 16.76 -24.13 -20.77
CA ALA A 209 17.20 -23.36 -19.61
C ALA A 209 17.78 -22.02 -20.06
N SER A 210 18.71 -22.06 -21.03
CA SER A 210 19.29 -20.85 -21.61
C SER A 210 18.26 -19.98 -22.32
N LEU A 211 17.26 -20.55 -23.01
CA LEU A 211 16.18 -19.76 -23.61
C LEU A 211 15.36 -19.01 -22.57
N LEU A 212 15.03 -19.66 -21.45
CA LEU A 212 14.29 -19.04 -20.36
C LEU A 212 15.13 -17.93 -19.68
N GLU A 213 16.42 -18.16 -19.50
CA GLU A 213 17.36 -17.15 -18.99
C GLU A 213 17.42 -15.95 -19.95
N ASP A 214 17.64 -16.18 -21.23
CA ASP A 214 17.72 -15.12 -22.25
C ASP A 214 16.42 -14.32 -22.32
N ALA A 215 15.26 -14.99 -22.33
CA ALA A 215 13.96 -14.32 -22.38
C ALA A 215 13.70 -13.44 -21.16
N LEU A 216 13.95 -13.94 -19.94
CA LEU A 216 13.78 -13.17 -18.71
C LEU A 216 14.82 -12.05 -18.55
N ASN A 217 16.00 -12.20 -19.12
CA ASN A 217 17.03 -11.15 -19.10
C ASN A 217 16.80 -10.07 -20.18
N THR A 218 15.78 -10.18 -21.03
CA THR A 218 15.39 -9.08 -21.93
C THR A 218 14.69 -7.94 -21.16
N GLY A 219 14.98 -6.69 -21.53
CA GLY A 219 14.39 -5.52 -20.87
C GLY A 219 14.67 -5.52 -19.36
N ASN A 220 13.63 -5.28 -18.55
CA ASN A 220 13.72 -5.34 -17.08
C ASN A 220 12.95 -6.54 -16.49
N ASN A 221 12.65 -7.59 -17.28
CA ASN A 221 11.77 -8.67 -16.82
C ASN A 221 12.30 -9.39 -15.56
N SER A 222 13.59 -9.71 -15.51
CA SER A 222 14.22 -10.34 -14.35
C SER A 222 14.26 -9.42 -13.12
N ARG A 223 14.51 -8.12 -13.31
CA ARG A 223 14.45 -7.11 -12.23
C ARG A 223 13.04 -6.94 -11.68
N GLU A 224 12.03 -6.97 -12.54
CA GLU A 224 10.62 -6.95 -12.15
C GLU A 224 10.23 -8.24 -11.43
N LEU A 225 10.73 -9.40 -11.86
CA LEU A 225 10.53 -10.66 -11.14
C LEU A 225 11.20 -10.64 -9.74
N PHE A 226 12.42 -10.10 -9.62
CA PHE A 226 13.07 -9.88 -8.33
C PHE A 226 12.25 -8.98 -7.40
N SER A 227 11.73 -7.88 -7.96
CA SER A 227 10.87 -6.94 -7.24
C SER A 227 9.56 -7.60 -6.82
N HIS A 228 8.99 -8.44 -7.67
CA HIS A 228 7.77 -9.20 -7.37
C HIS A 228 7.97 -10.17 -6.20
N ILE A 229 9.07 -10.93 -6.17
CA ILE A 229 9.42 -11.79 -5.03
C ILE A 229 9.54 -10.94 -3.75
N SER A 230 10.22 -9.79 -3.84
CA SER A 230 10.40 -8.86 -2.72
C SER A 230 9.09 -8.26 -2.20
N LEU A 231 8.12 -8.00 -3.07
CA LEU A 231 6.80 -7.47 -2.72
C LEU A 231 5.82 -8.54 -2.23
N SER A 232 6.06 -9.81 -2.60
CA SER A 232 5.21 -10.94 -2.22
C SER A 232 5.47 -11.42 -0.79
N ARG A 233 6.61 -11.09 -0.20
CA ARG A 233 6.92 -11.47 1.19
C ARG A 233 5.93 -10.88 2.20
N SER A 234 5.71 -11.56 3.32
CA SER A 234 4.95 -11.01 4.43
C SER A 234 5.56 -9.70 4.93
N SER A 235 4.75 -8.81 5.51
CA SER A 235 5.24 -7.56 6.10
C SER A 235 6.18 -7.78 7.29
N TYR A 236 6.21 -9.00 7.84
CA TYR A 236 7.14 -9.42 8.88
C TYR A 236 8.44 -9.93 8.25
N ILE A 237 9.55 -9.24 8.54
CA ILE A 237 10.89 -9.52 7.96
C ILE A 237 11.34 -10.97 8.19
N ASP A 238 10.93 -11.61 9.28
CA ASP A 238 11.38 -12.94 9.68
C ASP A 238 10.59 -14.10 9.04
N ASP A 239 9.59 -13.81 8.21
CA ASP A 239 8.77 -14.85 7.58
C ASP A 239 9.40 -15.47 6.32
N SER A 240 10.56 -14.98 5.88
CA SER A 240 11.23 -15.52 4.69
C SER A 240 12.74 -15.69 4.89
N ILE A 241 13.24 -16.91 4.70
CA ILE A 241 14.68 -17.23 4.82
C ILE A 241 15.53 -16.56 3.73
N GLN A 242 14.90 -16.12 2.64
CA GLN A 242 15.56 -15.44 1.55
C GLN A 242 16.00 -14.03 1.96
N PHE A 243 15.33 -13.44 2.97
CA PHE A 243 15.60 -12.11 3.46
C PHE A 243 16.27 -12.15 4.84
N SER A 244 17.07 -11.14 5.11
CA SER A 244 17.56 -10.80 6.45
C SER A 244 17.94 -9.33 6.45
N LYS A 245 18.05 -8.73 7.64
CA LYS A 245 18.49 -7.33 7.76
C LYS A 245 19.83 -7.11 7.04
N ASP A 246 20.77 -8.04 7.19
CA ASP A 246 22.11 -7.94 6.63
C ASP A 246 22.13 -8.11 5.10
N LYS A 247 21.36 -9.08 4.56
CA LYS A 247 21.19 -9.26 3.12
C LYS A 247 20.60 -8.01 2.47
N SER A 248 19.53 -7.46 3.05
CA SER A 248 18.87 -6.26 2.55
C SER A 248 19.75 -5.02 2.67
N MET A 249 20.52 -4.89 3.75
CA MET A 249 21.51 -3.82 3.90
C MET A 249 22.59 -3.91 2.82
N LYS A 250 23.19 -5.09 2.59
CA LYS A 250 24.23 -5.29 1.56
C LYS A 250 23.70 -4.93 0.17
N HIS A 251 22.52 -5.44 -0.20
CA HIS A 251 21.84 -5.13 -1.46
C HIS A 251 21.62 -3.62 -1.62
N SER A 252 21.05 -2.95 -0.62
CA SER A 252 20.79 -1.51 -0.67
C SER A 252 22.09 -0.71 -0.80
N VAL A 253 23.11 -1.01 0.00
CA VAL A 253 24.39 -0.29 -0.02
C VAL A 253 25.07 -0.42 -1.38
N TYR A 254 25.08 -1.62 -1.96
CA TYR A 254 25.61 -1.84 -3.30
C TYR A 254 24.95 -0.93 -4.33
N HIS A 255 23.61 -0.93 -4.42
CA HIS A 255 22.89 -0.16 -5.43
C HIS A 255 23.04 1.35 -5.21
N THR A 256 22.98 1.80 -3.94
CA THR A 256 23.17 3.20 -3.59
C THR A 256 24.57 3.70 -3.98
N VAL A 257 25.63 2.94 -3.67
CA VAL A 257 27.00 3.32 -4.06
C VAL A 257 27.13 3.32 -5.59
N LYS A 258 26.61 2.29 -6.26
CA LYS A 258 26.69 2.19 -7.72
C LYS A 258 26.00 3.35 -8.41
N GLU A 259 24.79 3.71 -7.97
CA GLU A 259 24.00 4.81 -8.53
C GLU A 259 24.65 6.17 -8.29
N LEU A 260 25.14 6.44 -7.08
CA LEU A 260 25.62 7.78 -6.70
C LEU A 260 27.09 8.03 -7.04
N THR A 261 27.89 6.98 -7.22
CA THR A 261 29.34 7.09 -7.43
C THR A 261 29.83 6.43 -8.71
N GLY A 262 29.06 5.51 -9.30
CA GLY A 262 29.46 4.70 -10.46
C GLY A 262 30.30 3.46 -10.12
N TYR A 263 30.80 3.34 -8.88
CA TYR A 263 31.66 2.22 -8.47
C TYR A 263 30.84 0.97 -8.11
N ASP A 264 31.35 -0.18 -8.53
CA ASP A 264 30.85 -1.49 -8.15
C ASP A 264 31.62 -1.96 -6.90
N LEU A 265 30.91 -2.15 -5.77
CA LEU A 265 31.58 -2.53 -4.52
C LEU A 265 32.28 -3.89 -4.57
N ARG A 266 31.92 -4.76 -5.52
CA ARG A 266 32.55 -6.08 -5.70
C ARG A 266 33.95 -5.98 -6.26
N ASP A 267 34.24 -4.88 -6.96
CA ASP A 267 35.54 -4.62 -7.60
C ASP A 267 36.49 -3.85 -6.68
N LEU A 268 36.07 -3.48 -5.47
CA LEU A 268 36.83 -2.62 -4.57
C LEU A 268 37.48 -3.39 -3.42
N GLU A 269 38.64 -2.89 -2.97
CA GLU A 269 39.29 -3.42 -1.79
C GLU A 269 38.58 -2.94 -0.51
N ASN A 270 38.36 -3.87 0.42
CA ASN A 270 37.90 -3.56 1.76
C ASN A 270 39.09 -3.60 2.73
N VAL A 271 39.61 -2.42 3.09
CA VAL A 271 40.81 -2.27 3.94
C VAL A 271 40.45 -1.43 5.16
N ASP A 272 40.78 -1.92 6.36
CA ASP A 272 40.53 -1.24 7.64
C ASP A 272 39.09 -0.72 7.83
N GLY A 273 38.10 -1.50 7.36
CA GLY A 273 36.68 -1.16 7.48
C GLY A 273 36.25 -0.03 6.55
N LYS A 274 36.94 0.15 5.41
CA LYS A 274 36.62 1.11 4.36
C LYS A 274 36.70 0.45 2.98
N PHE A 275 35.88 0.93 2.06
CA PHE A 275 36.00 0.57 0.64
C PHE A 275 36.89 1.60 -0.06
N ILE A 276 37.94 1.11 -0.72
CA ILE A 276 38.96 1.93 -1.35
C ILE A 276 39.00 1.62 -2.84
N THR A 277 39.02 2.67 -3.66
CA THR A 277 39.19 2.57 -5.12
C THR A 277 40.64 2.26 -5.49
N GLU A 278 40.89 1.84 -6.73
CA GLU A 278 42.24 1.52 -7.22
C GLU A 278 43.25 2.68 -7.05
N ASP A 279 42.77 3.93 -7.09
CA ASP A 279 43.60 5.14 -6.91
C ASP A 279 43.75 5.57 -5.43
N GLY A 280 43.21 4.81 -4.48
CA GLY A 280 43.32 5.07 -3.04
C GLY A 280 42.23 5.98 -2.47
N THR A 281 41.19 6.31 -3.23
CA THR A 281 40.09 7.16 -2.76
C THR A 281 39.09 6.38 -1.89
N ASP A 282 38.68 6.97 -0.77
CA ASP A 282 37.65 6.41 0.11
C ASP A 282 36.26 6.58 -0.52
N VAL A 283 35.54 5.47 -0.73
CA VAL A 283 34.18 5.47 -1.30
C VAL A 283 33.20 6.29 -0.46
N MET A 284 33.43 6.44 0.84
CA MET A 284 32.59 7.29 1.70
C MET A 284 32.57 8.75 1.22
N GLU A 285 33.72 9.25 0.76
CA GLU A 285 33.84 10.62 0.26
C GLU A 285 33.15 10.76 -1.10
N LEU A 286 33.31 9.76 -1.97
CA LEU A 286 32.61 9.72 -3.26
C LEU A 286 31.09 9.67 -3.07
N LEU A 287 30.62 8.88 -2.11
CA LEU A 287 29.21 8.80 -1.74
C LEU A 287 28.69 10.15 -1.24
N ARG A 288 29.46 10.84 -0.38
CA ARG A 288 29.11 12.19 0.08
C ARG A 288 28.94 13.15 -1.09
N ILE A 289 29.90 13.17 -2.02
CA ILE A 289 29.84 14.01 -3.23
C ILE A 289 28.61 13.63 -4.08
N GLY A 290 28.37 12.34 -4.28
CA GLY A 290 27.23 11.81 -5.03
C GLY A 290 25.88 12.26 -4.45
N VAL A 291 25.70 12.16 -3.14
CA VAL A 291 24.49 12.65 -2.46
C VAL A 291 24.33 14.16 -2.63
N MET A 292 25.39 14.93 -2.40
CA MET A 292 25.32 16.40 -2.47
C MET A 292 25.03 16.92 -3.88
N ASN A 293 25.45 16.18 -4.91
CA ASN A 293 25.21 16.54 -6.31
C ASN A 293 23.95 15.91 -6.91
N SER A 294 23.30 14.99 -6.18
CA SER A 294 22.11 14.30 -6.68
C SER A 294 20.96 15.27 -6.90
N LYS A 295 20.30 15.15 -8.06
CA LYS A 295 19.07 15.87 -8.40
C LYS A 295 17.81 15.14 -7.91
N ASN A 296 17.96 13.87 -7.54
CA ASN A 296 16.86 13.01 -7.10
C ASN A 296 16.62 13.12 -5.58
N ILE A 297 17.55 13.74 -4.86
CA ILE A 297 17.47 13.97 -3.41
C ILE A 297 17.22 15.47 -3.19
N PRO A 298 16.06 15.87 -2.64
CA PRO A 298 15.80 17.27 -2.33
C PRO A 298 16.83 17.83 -1.35
N GLU A 299 17.16 19.11 -1.49
CA GLU A 299 18.26 19.77 -0.78
C GLU A 299 18.15 19.60 0.74
N GLU A 300 16.95 19.75 1.28
CA GLU A 300 16.63 19.62 2.71
C GLU A 300 16.85 18.20 3.28
N TYR A 301 16.90 17.18 2.41
CA TYR A 301 17.07 15.77 2.83
C TYR A 301 18.48 15.22 2.57
N LYS A 302 19.37 15.97 1.92
CA LYS A 302 20.72 15.47 1.57
C LYS A 302 21.55 15.06 2.78
N GLY A 303 21.48 15.84 3.88
CA GLY A 303 22.17 15.49 5.12
C GLY A 303 21.66 14.16 5.70
N ILE A 304 20.34 14.03 5.86
CA ILE A 304 19.70 12.82 6.40
C ILE A 304 19.97 11.60 5.51
N ALA A 305 19.91 11.77 4.18
CA ALA A 305 20.21 10.71 3.23
C ALA A 305 21.66 10.23 3.37
N PHE A 306 22.62 11.17 3.43
CA PHE A 306 24.03 10.83 3.61
C PHE A 306 24.27 10.14 4.96
N ASP A 307 23.67 10.60 6.05
CA ASP A 307 23.81 9.96 7.36
C ASP A 307 23.33 8.50 7.34
N GLY A 308 22.18 8.25 6.70
CA GLY A 308 21.65 6.89 6.53
C GLY A 308 22.55 5.99 5.65
N TYR A 309 22.98 6.50 4.50
CA TYR A 309 23.83 5.73 3.57
C TYR A 309 25.22 5.48 4.15
N SER A 310 25.83 6.47 4.81
CA SER A 310 27.15 6.35 5.43
C SER A 310 27.16 5.37 6.61
N ALA A 311 26.10 5.33 7.40
CA ALA A 311 25.94 4.35 8.48
C ALA A 311 25.94 2.92 7.93
N ASN A 312 25.11 2.65 6.91
CA ASN A 312 25.01 1.32 6.29
C ASN A 312 26.30 0.93 5.55
N LEU A 313 26.94 1.87 4.83
CA LEU A 313 28.23 1.61 4.17
C LEU A 313 29.32 1.27 5.19
N SER A 314 29.39 2.01 6.30
CA SER A 314 30.34 1.74 7.38
C SER A 314 30.09 0.40 8.05
N GLU A 315 28.81 0.04 8.27
CA GLU A 315 28.45 -1.25 8.85
C GLU A 315 28.86 -2.41 7.91
N LEU A 316 28.54 -2.31 6.62
CA LEU A 316 28.95 -3.30 5.62
C LEU A 316 30.48 -3.40 5.53
N ALA A 317 31.18 -2.26 5.53
CA ALA A 317 32.62 -2.24 5.42
C ALA A 317 33.31 -2.89 6.64
N LYS A 318 32.78 -2.71 7.85
CA LYS A 318 33.27 -3.38 9.07
C LYS A 318 33.02 -4.88 9.07
N LYS A 319 31.86 -5.32 8.56
CA LYS A 319 31.55 -6.75 8.43
C LYS A 319 32.42 -7.41 7.34
N GLY A 320 32.70 -6.66 6.27
CA GLY A 320 33.35 -7.14 5.06
C GLY A 320 32.31 -7.55 4.01
N PHE A 321 32.52 -7.16 2.75
CA PHE A 321 31.54 -7.42 1.69
C PHE A 321 31.29 -8.92 1.49
N GLU A 322 32.36 -9.71 1.38
CA GLU A 322 32.27 -11.16 1.15
C GLU A 322 31.72 -11.97 2.34
N THR A 323 31.71 -11.41 3.55
CA THR A 323 31.24 -12.12 4.75
C THR A 323 29.73 -12.00 4.93
N VAL A 324 29.14 -10.91 4.44
CA VAL A 324 27.69 -10.66 4.50
C VAL A 324 27.02 -11.42 3.35
N PRO A 325 26.04 -12.31 3.63
CA PRO A 325 25.36 -13.05 2.58
C PRO A 325 24.63 -12.16 1.59
N ASP A 326 24.60 -12.59 0.34
CA ASP A 326 23.87 -11.91 -0.73
C ASP A 326 22.36 -12.13 -0.62
N MET A 327 21.58 -11.13 -1.05
CA MET A 327 20.12 -11.21 -1.14
C MET A 327 19.68 -11.93 -2.43
N VAL A 328 20.24 -13.12 -2.68
CA VAL A 328 19.84 -13.95 -3.82
C VAL A 328 18.40 -14.41 -3.61
N LEU A 329 17.54 -14.08 -4.57
CA LEU A 329 16.12 -14.42 -4.51
C LEU A 329 15.80 -15.52 -5.51
N SER A 330 15.00 -16.49 -5.08
CA SER A 330 14.55 -17.61 -5.89
C SER A 330 13.03 -17.74 -5.86
N ILE A 331 12.50 -18.28 -6.95
CA ILE A 331 11.11 -18.61 -7.10
C ILE A 331 10.93 -19.88 -7.93
N GLU A 332 10.04 -20.75 -7.49
CA GLU A 332 9.71 -21.97 -8.22
C GLU A 332 8.63 -21.69 -9.25
N TYR A 333 8.60 -22.47 -10.32
CA TYR A 333 7.58 -22.43 -11.34
C TYR A 333 7.16 -23.83 -11.74
N LYS A 334 5.85 -24.02 -11.89
CA LYS A 334 5.27 -25.25 -12.39
C LYS A 334 3.89 -24.98 -12.99
N ASN A 335 3.64 -25.54 -14.17
CA ASN A 335 2.32 -25.57 -14.80
C ASN A 335 1.63 -24.19 -14.87
N GLY A 336 2.33 -23.18 -15.38
CA GLY A 336 1.75 -21.83 -15.55
C GLY A 336 1.76 -20.96 -14.31
N SER A 337 2.35 -21.41 -13.20
CA SER A 337 2.29 -20.67 -11.94
C SER A 337 3.64 -20.62 -11.23
N PHE A 338 3.97 -19.45 -10.71
CA PHE A 338 5.09 -19.24 -9.79
C PHE A 338 4.69 -19.53 -8.33
N TYR A 339 5.63 -20.07 -7.54
CA TYR A 339 5.45 -20.43 -6.14
C TYR A 339 6.60 -19.85 -5.29
N ASP A 340 6.23 -19.15 -4.22
CA ASP A 340 7.17 -18.53 -3.29
C ASP A 340 8.05 -19.55 -2.57
N VAL A 341 9.34 -19.23 -2.43
CA VAL A 341 10.34 -20.07 -1.76
C VAL A 341 10.68 -19.53 -0.39
N GLY A 342 10.74 -20.41 0.60
CA GLY A 342 11.36 -20.08 1.88
C GLY A 342 10.52 -19.18 2.79
N GLN A 343 9.22 -19.04 2.51
CA GLN A 343 8.26 -18.30 3.33
C GLN A 343 7.00 -19.12 3.61
N SER A 344 6.25 -18.76 4.66
CA SER A 344 5.07 -19.51 5.11
C SER A 344 3.85 -19.30 4.20
N GLU A 345 3.63 -18.06 3.77
CA GLU A 345 2.58 -17.68 2.84
C GLU A 345 3.02 -17.92 1.39
N ASN A 346 2.18 -18.60 0.61
CA ASN A 346 2.43 -18.84 -0.81
C ASN A 346 1.23 -18.39 -1.64
N PHE A 347 1.51 -17.68 -2.73
CA PHE A 347 0.50 -17.09 -3.62
C PHE A 347 0.32 -17.86 -4.92
N GLY A 348 1.09 -18.94 -5.12
CA GLY A 348 0.96 -19.79 -6.29
C GLY A 348 -0.41 -20.46 -6.39
N THR A 349 -0.74 -20.92 -7.58
CA THR A 349 -2.06 -21.47 -7.89
C THR A 349 -2.41 -22.62 -6.94
N GLY A 350 -3.58 -22.54 -6.29
CA GLY A 350 -4.03 -23.53 -5.32
C GLY A 350 -3.42 -23.40 -3.91
N LYS A 351 -2.63 -22.36 -3.63
CA LYS A 351 -2.03 -22.10 -2.31
C LYS A 351 -2.65 -20.90 -1.56
N THR A 352 -3.65 -20.24 -2.14
CA THR A 352 -4.24 -18.99 -1.62
C THR A 352 -5.44 -19.17 -0.68
N LYS A 353 -5.85 -20.41 -0.37
CA LYS A 353 -7.05 -20.68 0.45
C LYS A 353 -7.02 -20.02 1.84
N TRP A 354 -5.83 -19.83 2.41
CA TRP A 354 -5.67 -19.15 3.69
C TRP A 354 -6.13 -17.68 3.65
N ILE A 355 -6.13 -17.05 2.47
CA ILE A 355 -6.63 -15.67 2.27
C ILE A 355 -8.14 -15.65 2.48
N ASP A 356 -8.87 -16.64 1.98
CA ASP A 356 -10.32 -16.77 2.17
C ASP A 356 -10.66 -17.00 3.65
N GLU A 357 -9.90 -17.87 4.32
CA GLU A 357 -10.04 -18.15 5.75
C GLU A 357 -9.73 -16.90 6.60
N LEU A 358 -8.69 -16.15 6.23
CA LEU A 358 -8.34 -14.86 6.84
C LEU A 358 -9.46 -13.83 6.64
N LYS A 359 -9.98 -13.69 5.42
CA LYS A 359 -11.08 -12.78 5.09
C LYS A 359 -12.33 -13.10 5.90
N ALA A 360 -12.70 -14.37 6.00
CA ALA A 360 -13.81 -14.81 6.82
C ALA A 360 -13.61 -14.48 8.31
N SER A 361 -12.38 -14.65 8.84
CA SER A 361 -12.06 -14.36 10.25
C SER A 361 -12.08 -12.87 10.61
N LYS A 362 -11.98 -11.98 9.61
CA LYS A 362 -11.91 -10.51 9.78
C LYS A 362 -13.16 -9.80 9.25
N SER A 363 -14.19 -10.55 8.88
CA SER A 363 -15.41 -9.99 8.30
C SER A 363 -16.18 -9.17 9.34
N GLN A 364 -16.47 -7.92 8.95
CA GLN A 364 -17.38 -7.03 9.64
C GLN A 364 -17.91 -6.03 8.60
N THR A 365 -19.04 -5.39 8.89
CA THR A 365 -19.62 -4.36 8.02
C THR A 365 -18.97 -2.99 8.23
N LEU A 366 -19.09 -2.09 7.26
CA LEU A 366 -18.70 -0.68 7.41
C LEU A 366 -19.52 0.05 8.49
N GLY A 367 -20.74 -0.40 8.75
CA GLY A 367 -21.56 0.08 9.87
C GLY A 367 -20.91 -0.22 11.22
N GLU A 368 -20.44 -1.45 11.41
CA GLU A 368 -19.76 -1.89 12.63
C GLU A 368 -18.37 -1.27 12.76
N ALA A 369 -17.57 -1.30 11.69
CA ALA A 369 -16.21 -0.78 11.67
C ALA A 369 -16.13 0.71 12.04
N PHE A 370 -17.11 1.49 11.60
CA PHE A 370 -17.16 2.94 11.84
C PHE A 370 -18.17 3.35 12.91
N LYS A 371 -18.70 2.43 13.72
CA LYS A 371 -19.77 2.71 14.70
C LYS A 371 -19.48 3.90 15.60
N ASN A 372 -18.24 4.03 16.10
CA ASN A 372 -17.84 5.13 17.00
C ASN A 372 -17.76 6.49 16.28
N TYR A 373 -17.46 6.50 14.98
CA TYR A 373 -17.42 7.72 14.16
C TYR A 373 -18.81 8.16 13.69
N ARG A 374 -19.81 7.29 13.83
CA ARG A 374 -21.21 7.57 13.51
C ARG A 374 -21.98 8.10 14.72
N GLN A 375 -21.38 8.15 15.90
CA GLN A 375 -21.99 8.71 17.10
C GLN A 375 -21.76 10.21 17.15
N ASP A 376 -22.83 10.98 17.33
CA ASP A 376 -22.71 12.38 17.67
C ASP A 376 -22.17 12.48 19.09
N SER A 377 -20.91 12.93 19.23
CA SER A 377 -20.38 13.29 20.53
C SER A 377 -21.19 14.47 21.05
N VAL A 378 -21.88 14.31 22.18
CA VAL A 378 -22.48 15.44 22.90
C VAL A 378 -21.33 16.28 23.42
N ASN A 379 -20.91 17.28 22.64
CA ASN A 379 -19.83 18.18 23.04
C ASN A 379 -20.31 19.05 24.22
N LEU A 380 -19.36 19.64 24.93
CA LEU A 380 -19.66 20.43 26.13
C LEU A 380 -20.64 21.58 25.85
N GLU A 381 -20.59 22.17 24.64
CA GLU A 381 -21.55 23.18 24.16
C GLU A 381 -22.97 22.62 24.01
N ASP A 382 -23.14 21.42 23.45
CA ASP A 382 -24.46 20.77 23.35
C ASP A 382 -25.04 20.45 24.73
N LYS A 383 -24.19 20.07 25.70
CA LYS A 383 -24.61 19.90 27.10
C LYS A 383 -25.04 21.23 27.73
N GLN A 384 -24.35 22.33 27.44
CA GLN A 384 -24.72 23.65 27.95
C GLN A 384 -26.06 24.13 27.39
N ASP A 385 -26.34 23.88 26.12
CA ASP A 385 -27.60 24.28 25.49
C ASP A 385 -28.77 23.40 25.95
N ILE A 386 -28.56 22.10 26.13
CA ILE A 386 -29.53 21.20 26.78
C ILE A 386 -29.84 21.65 28.21
N ILE A 387 -28.83 22.13 28.96
CA ILE A 387 -29.01 22.67 30.32
C ILE A 387 -29.78 24.01 30.31
N LYS A 388 -29.50 24.91 29.35
CA LYS A 388 -30.22 26.19 29.21
C LYS A 388 -31.70 25.99 28.89
N ASP A 389 -32.00 25.05 28.00
CA ASP A 389 -33.37 24.71 27.62
C ASP A 389 -34.12 24.01 28.75
N ALA A 390 -33.47 23.09 29.47
CA ALA A 390 -34.07 22.37 30.61
C ALA A 390 -34.38 23.28 31.81
N LEU A 391 -33.65 24.40 31.97
CA LEU A 391 -33.83 25.35 33.07
C LEU A 391 -34.72 26.55 32.71
N ASN A 392 -35.22 26.62 31.47
CA ASN A 392 -36.15 27.65 30.99
C ASN A 392 -35.75 29.08 31.39
N LEU A 393 -34.46 29.42 31.24
CA LEU A 393 -33.83 30.64 31.77
C LEU A 393 -34.25 31.94 31.07
N ASN A 394 -35.23 31.90 30.17
CA ASN A 394 -35.74 33.10 29.49
C ASN A 394 -36.77 33.88 30.33
N THR A 395 -37.24 33.38 31.48
CA THR A 395 -38.43 33.94 32.16
C THR A 395 -38.44 34.04 33.69
N LEU A 396 -37.32 33.92 34.41
CA LEU A 396 -37.34 34.07 35.88
C LEU A 396 -36.80 35.44 36.34
N THR A 397 -37.68 36.32 36.81
CA THR A 397 -37.29 37.58 37.45
C THR A 397 -36.66 37.33 38.82
N LEU A 398 -35.44 37.84 38.96
CA LEU A 398 -34.48 37.67 40.06
C LEU A 398 -34.85 38.43 41.36
N ASP A 399 -36.13 38.43 41.75
CA ASP A 399 -36.58 39.12 42.97
C ASP A 399 -36.91 38.17 44.13
N GLY A 400 -37.13 36.88 43.85
CA GLY A 400 -37.45 35.87 44.88
C GLY A 400 -36.29 35.31 45.68
N LEU A 401 -35.03 35.48 45.23
CA LEU A 401 -33.85 34.79 45.79
C LEU A 401 -33.00 35.63 46.77
N LYS A 402 -33.41 36.87 47.08
CA LYS A 402 -32.57 37.84 47.80
C LYS A 402 -32.41 37.58 49.31
N SER A 403 -33.22 36.76 49.95
CA SER A 403 -33.16 36.60 51.42
C SER A 403 -32.22 35.50 51.91
N GLU A 404 -31.97 34.45 51.13
CA GLU A 404 -31.14 33.30 51.54
C GLU A 404 -29.72 33.32 50.94
N ALA A 405 -29.47 34.11 49.90
CA ALA A 405 -28.19 34.16 49.19
C ALA A 405 -27.11 35.03 49.87
N LYS A 406 -27.41 35.66 51.02
CA LYS A 406 -26.50 36.63 51.65
C LYS A 406 -25.16 36.02 52.07
N GLY A 407 -25.14 34.74 52.47
CA GLY A 407 -23.91 34.01 52.81
C GLY A 407 -23.07 33.62 51.59
N LEU A 408 -23.68 33.43 50.42
CA LEU A 408 -22.98 33.03 49.19
C LEU A 408 -22.15 34.18 48.60
N PHE A 409 -22.61 35.42 48.75
CA PHE A 409 -21.88 36.60 48.26
C PHE A 409 -20.56 36.83 49.00
N GLU A 410 -20.53 36.53 50.31
CA GLU A 410 -19.33 36.62 51.13
C GLU A 410 -18.34 35.48 50.83
N GLU A 411 -18.83 34.27 50.59
CA GLU A 411 -18.00 33.10 50.27
C GLU A 411 -17.32 33.20 48.90
N TYR A 412 -18.02 33.75 47.91
CA TYR A 412 -17.53 33.80 46.52
C TYR A 412 -17.01 35.18 46.10
N GLY A 413 -17.03 36.16 47.01
CA GLY A 413 -16.44 37.50 46.81
C GLY A 413 -17.08 38.32 45.69
N THR A 414 -18.28 37.93 45.24
CA THR A 414 -19.02 38.60 44.18
C THR A 414 -20.50 38.66 44.55
N SER A 415 -21.20 39.73 44.18
CA SER A 415 -22.65 39.84 44.32
C SER A 415 -23.41 39.40 43.06
N ASP A 416 -22.68 38.93 42.04
CA ASP A 416 -23.24 38.43 40.79
C ASP A 416 -23.75 36.99 40.95
N MET A 417 -25.08 36.86 41.04
CA MET A 417 -25.77 35.58 41.23
C MET A 417 -25.58 34.61 40.04
N GLU A 418 -25.46 35.11 38.81
CA GLU A 418 -25.23 34.25 37.64
C GLU A 418 -23.83 33.68 37.67
N LEU A 419 -22.84 34.49 38.07
CA LEU A 419 -21.47 34.04 38.24
C LEU A 419 -21.34 33.00 39.38
N ILE A 420 -22.01 33.21 40.51
CA ILE A 420 -22.03 32.25 41.62
C ILE A 420 -22.67 30.93 41.19
N LYS A 421 -23.79 30.98 40.47
CA LYS A 421 -24.49 29.79 39.96
C LYS A 421 -23.63 29.01 38.96
N LEU A 422 -22.95 29.71 38.04
CA LEU A 422 -21.99 29.10 37.10
C LEU A 422 -20.82 28.43 37.83
N ILE A 423 -20.28 29.05 38.88
CA ILE A 423 -19.18 28.48 39.68
C ILE A 423 -19.64 27.20 40.40
N LEU A 424 -20.83 27.20 40.99
CA LEU A 424 -21.40 26.03 41.67
C LEU A 424 -21.68 24.88 40.68
N MET A 425 -22.24 25.19 39.50
CA MET A 425 -22.47 24.21 38.43
C MET A 425 -21.16 23.66 37.84
N GLN A 426 -20.11 24.48 37.75
CA GLN A 426 -18.79 24.03 37.32
C GLN A 426 -18.16 23.07 38.34
N LYS A 427 -18.28 23.36 39.64
CA LYS A 427 -17.80 22.49 40.72
C LYS A 427 -18.51 21.12 40.73
N TYR A 428 -19.79 21.07 40.40
CA TYR A 428 -20.55 19.82 40.21
C TYR A 428 -19.98 18.96 39.10
N LEU A 429 -19.81 19.55 37.92
CA LEU A 429 -19.30 18.85 36.75
C LEU A 429 -17.86 18.38 36.96
N MET A 430 -17.11 19.01 37.87
CA MET A 430 -15.75 18.62 38.27
C MET A 430 -15.68 17.68 39.48
N GLY A 431 -16.82 17.28 40.07
CA GLY A 431 -16.89 16.27 41.14
C GLY A 431 -16.27 16.68 42.47
N LYS A 432 -16.26 17.99 42.81
CA LYS A 432 -15.74 18.49 44.08
C LYS A 432 -16.88 18.85 45.04
N GLU A 433 -17.01 18.10 46.14
CA GLU A 433 -18.03 18.32 47.19
C GLU A 433 -17.39 18.86 48.48
N ASP A 434 -17.04 20.15 48.50
CA ASP A 434 -16.24 20.70 49.61
C ASP A 434 -17.04 21.55 50.63
N SER A 435 -18.31 21.92 50.37
CA SER A 435 -19.10 22.72 51.33
C SER A 435 -20.52 22.18 51.62
N GLN A 436 -21.10 22.62 52.73
CA GLN A 436 -22.47 22.28 53.15
C GLN A 436 -23.54 22.86 52.21
N ALA A 437 -23.27 24.03 51.61
CA ALA A 437 -24.15 24.68 50.64
C ALA A 437 -24.21 23.90 49.31
N ASP A 438 -23.07 23.35 48.87
CA ASP A 438 -23.01 22.49 47.69
C ASP A 438 -23.89 21.23 47.89
N LYS A 439 -23.87 20.65 49.09
CA LYS A 439 -24.69 19.46 49.42
C LYS A 439 -26.19 19.72 49.42
N GLU A 440 -26.64 20.87 49.94
CA GLU A 440 -28.06 21.29 49.90
C GLU A 440 -28.52 21.52 48.45
N PHE A 441 -27.70 22.15 47.62
CA PHE A 441 -28.01 22.35 46.20
C PHE A 441 -28.12 21.02 45.43
N TYR A 442 -27.22 20.05 45.67
CA TYR A 442 -27.32 18.72 45.05
C TYR A 442 -28.54 17.93 45.49
N LYS A 443 -28.96 18.06 46.74
CA LYS A 443 -30.17 17.42 47.23
C LYS A 443 -31.40 17.93 46.48
N LEU A 444 -31.53 19.24 46.31
CA LEU A 444 -32.61 19.87 45.54
C LEU A 444 -32.58 19.48 44.05
N LEU A 445 -31.40 19.37 43.45
CA LEU A 445 -31.23 18.94 42.06
C LEU A 445 -31.67 17.47 41.86
N LYS A 446 -31.36 16.60 42.82
CA LYS A 446 -31.72 15.18 42.80
C LYS A 446 -33.22 14.95 43.06
N GLU A 447 -33.84 15.81 43.89
CA GLU A 447 -35.29 15.85 44.07
C GLU A 447 -36.02 16.30 42.79
N TRP A 448 -35.45 17.26 42.04
CA TRP A 448 -35.96 17.69 40.73
C TRP A 448 -35.87 16.59 39.66
N GLU A 449 -34.77 15.85 39.58
CA GLU A 449 -34.63 14.70 38.66
C GLU A 449 -35.66 13.60 38.95
N ASN A 450 -35.95 13.33 40.23
CA ASN A 450 -36.96 12.33 40.62
C ASN A 450 -38.39 12.76 40.27
N HIS A 451 -38.67 14.07 40.24
CA HIS A 451 -39.97 14.58 39.81
C HIS A 451 -40.25 14.40 38.32
N LYS A 452 -39.22 14.31 37.46
CA LYS A 452 -39.39 14.03 36.02
C LYS A 452 -39.88 12.61 35.70
N PHE A 453 -39.76 11.67 36.63
CA PHE A 453 -40.21 10.28 36.45
C PHE A 453 -41.61 10.00 37.01
N GLN A 454 -42.31 11.01 37.53
CA GLN A 454 -43.69 10.87 38.04
C GLN A 454 -44.77 11.48 37.14
N GLU A 455 -44.40 12.14 36.04
CA GLU A 455 -45.34 12.52 34.98
C GLU A 455 -45.23 11.54 33.81
N VAL A 456 -45.84 10.36 33.98
CA VAL A 456 -46.32 9.47 32.90
C VAL A 456 -47.83 9.45 32.96
#